data_AF-A0A3C1YEA4-F1
#
_entry.id   AF-A0A3C1YEA4-F1
#
_cell.length_a   1.000
_cell.length_b   1.000
_cell.length_c   1.000
_cell.angle_alpha   90.00
_cell.angle_beta   90.00
_cell.angle_gamma   90.00
#
_symmetry.space_group_name_H-M   'P 1'
#
loop_
_entity.id
_entity.type
_entity.pdbx_description
1 polymer ?
#
loop_
_entity_poly.entity_id
_entity_poly.type
_entity_poly.pdbx_seq_one_letter_code
_entity_poly.pdbx_strand_id
1 'polypeptide(L)'
;MLRLVPPGYFLEALSLYERHKFTLGIERVGLVNTERLLAEVSPPMPNSLAEEIVSDIDYASAYARWLLGNVIKCGTEQELPRHRRAITDSCMLYQNHTARQQELLALDLRELNLLKDQKTAREQAKKALDLTLRRLEREQGALRRDLEEMLGKIDTLQEKAAVLAEECQHYTGALEVKLREQCAHKWERESAKSSPGRRGNRPSRAFRSILSPGWENISRGARRRSRS
;
A
#
# COMPACT_ATOMS: atom_id res chain seq x y z
N MET A 1 38.46 -12.37 23.80
CA MET A 1 37.22 -11.95 23.09
C MET A 1 37.64 -11.18 21.85
N LEU A 2 37.07 -11.45 20.67
CA LEU A 2 37.40 -10.72 19.44
C LEU A 2 36.38 -9.61 19.18
N ARG A 3 36.82 -8.48 18.65
CA ARG A 3 35.97 -7.35 18.26
C ARG A 3 36.23 -6.99 16.80
N LEU A 4 35.16 -6.96 16.01
CA LEU A 4 35.20 -6.48 14.63
C LEU A 4 35.29 -4.95 14.66
N VAL A 5 36.32 -4.40 14.03
CA VAL A 5 36.45 -2.94 13.86
C VAL A 5 35.91 -2.60 12.48
N PRO A 6 34.98 -1.64 12.32
CA PRO A 6 34.51 -1.22 11.00
C PRO A 6 35.66 -0.79 10.07
N PRO A 7 35.53 -1.00 8.74
CA PRO A 7 36.57 -0.60 7.78
C PRO A 7 36.92 0.90 7.89
N GLY A 8 38.19 1.25 7.72
CA GLY A 8 38.67 2.63 7.86
C GLY A 8 39.04 3.06 9.28
N TYR A 9 38.64 2.32 10.32
CA TYR A 9 38.89 2.70 11.73
C TYR A 9 39.94 1.83 12.44
N PHE A 10 40.57 0.88 11.75
CA PHE A 10 41.42 -0.11 12.41
C PHE A 10 42.62 0.50 13.16
N LEU A 11 43.35 1.42 12.51
CA LEU A 11 44.53 2.06 13.12
C LEU A 11 44.16 2.96 14.30
N GLU A 12 43.05 3.67 14.20
CA GLU A 12 42.54 4.50 15.30
C GLU A 12 42.11 3.64 16.49
N ALA A 13 41.31 2.59 16.24
CA ALA A 13 40.88 1.65 17.27
C ALA A 13 42.08 0.95 17.94
N LEU A 14 43.09 0.56 17.16
CA LEU A 14 44.32 -0.02 17.68
C LEU A 14 45.09 0.95 18.58
N SER A 15 45.18 2.22 18.16
CA SER A 15 45.84 3.26 18.95
C SER A 15 45.12 3.54 20.28
N LEU A 16 43.78 3.57 20.27
CA LEU A 16 42.96 3.73 21.48
C LEU A 16 43.07 2.50 22.39
N TYR A 17 43.00 1.31 21.81
CA TYR A 17 43.15 0.06 22.54
C TYR A 17 44.49 0.01 23.28
N GLU A 18 45.59 0.29 22.59
CA GLU A 18 46.92 0.20 23.19
C GLU A 18 47.09 1.16 24.38
N ARG A 19 46.55 2.39 24.27
CA ARG A 19 46.59 3.39 25.35
C ARG A 19 45.78 2.99 26.58
N HIS A 20 44.68 2.25 26.40
CA HIS A 20 43.68 2.05 27.45
C HIS A 20 43.50 0.59 27.91
N LYS A 21 44.15 -0.39 27.25
CA LYS A 21 43.87 -1.82 27.48
C LYS A 21 44.00 -2.25 28.94
N PHE A 22 45.00 -1.75 29.66
CA PHE A 22 45.22 -2.07 31.07
C PHE A 22 44.28 -1.32 32.00
N THR A 23 44.00 -0.05 31.72
CA THR A 23 43.09 0.78 32.54
C THR A 23 41.65 0.27 32.46
N LEU A 24 41.25 -0.27 31.31
CA LEU A 24 39.90 -0.78 31.07
C LEU A 24 39.79 -2.31 31.27
N GLY A 25 40.88 -3.02 31.60
CA GLY A 25 40.86 -4.48 31.77
C GLY A 25 40.50 -5.26 30.50
N ILE A 26 40.88 -4.75 29.34
CA ILE A 26 40.58 -5.33 28.02
C ILE A 26 41.81 -5.91 27.31
N GLU A 27 42.90 -6.18 28.03
CA GLU A 27 44.15 -6.72 27.47
C GLU A 27 43.98 -8.06 26.74
N ARG A 28 42.88 -8.78 26.96
CA ARG A 28 42.53 -10.05 26.27
C ARG A 28 41.60 -9.86 25.06
N VAL A 29 41.28 -8.62 24.71
CA VAL A 29 40.47 -8.31 23.53
C VAL A 29 41.37 -8.23 22.29
N GLY A 30 41.05 -9.01 21.26
CA GLY A 30 41.69 -8.88 19.95
C GLY A 30 40.84 -8.04 19.01
N LEU A 31 41.46 -7.12 18.28
CA LEU A 31 40.81 -6.32 17.25
C LEU A 31 40.98 -6.98 15.88
N VAL A 32 39.89 -7.16 15.16
CA VAL A 32 39.91 -7.73 13.80
C VAL A 32 39.97 -6.59 12.79
N ASN A 33 41.00 -6.63 11.93
CA ASN A 33 41.12 -5.73 10.80
C ASN A 33 40.18 -6.17 9.68
N THR A 34 38.96 -5.63 9.68
CA THR A 34 37.94 -6.02 8.71
C THR A 34 38.20 -5.48 7.30
N GLU A 35 38.86 -4.34 7.18
CA GLU A 35 39.23 -3.75 5.89
C GLU A 35 40.17 -4.68 5.12
N ARG A 36 41.23 -5.15 5.80
CA ARG A 36 42.14 -6.14 5.23
C ARG A 36 41.43 -7.46 4.94
N LEU A 37 40.54 -7.87 5.83
CA LEU A 37 39.80 -9.11 5.66
C LEU A 37 38.87 -9.07 4.45
N LEU A 38 38.19 -7.96 4.20
CA LEU A 38 37.35 -7.76 3.02
C LEU A 38 38.15 -7.88 1.72
N ALA A 39 39.41 -7.43 1.70
CA ALA A 39 40.28 -7.51 0.54
C ALA A 39 40.80 -8.94 0.25
N GLU A 40 40.97 -9.76 1.29
CA GLU A 40 41.58 -11.09 1.19
C GLU A 40 40.55 -12.24 1.16
N VAL A 41 39.31 -12.00 1.60
CA VAL A 41 38.32 -13.07 1.76
C VAL A 41 37.91 -13.66 0.41
N SER A 42 38.03 -14.98 0.30
CA SER A 42 37.52 -15.72 -0.86
C SER A 42 36.05 -16.13 -0.64
N PRO A 43 35.31 -16.42 -1.72
CA PRO A 43 34.00 -17.05 -1.61
C PRO A 43 34.08 -18.34 -0.76
N PRO A 44 33.06 -18.62 0.07
CA PRO A 44 33.03 -19.85 0.85
C PRO A 44 32.96 -21.07 -0.06
N MET A 45 33.53 -22.19 0.38
CA MET A 45 33.39 -23.46 -0.32
C MET A 45 31.92 -23.91 -0.32
N PRO A 46 31.47 -24.59 -1.40
CA PRO A 46 30.15 -25.20 -1.42
C PRO A 46 29.95 -26.12 -0.22
N ASN A 47 28.75 -26.08 0.38
CA ASN A 47 28.39 -26.86 1.56
C ASN A 47 29.26 -26.55 2.80
N SER A 48 29.91 -25.38 2.84
CA SER A 48 30.60 -24.92 4.05
C SER A 48 29.62 -24.38 5.09
N LEU A 49 30.05 -24.37 6.35
CA LEU A 49 29.28 -23.84 7.46
C LEU A 49 29.02 -22.32 7.33
N ALA A 50 29.85 -21.61 6.57
CA ALA A 50 29.64 -20.19 6.30
C ALA A 50 28.34 -19.88 5.54
N GLU A 51 27.79 -20.83 4.77
CA GLU A 51 26.53 -20.64 4.03
C GLU A 51 25.31 -20.46 4.95
N GLU A 52 25.39 -20.96 6.19
CA GLU A 52 24.31 -20.84 7.19
C GLU A 52 24.29 -19.46 7.86
N ILE A 53 25.29 -18.61 7.59
CA ILE A 53 25.43 -17.31 8.24
C ILE A 53 24.89 -16.22 7.32
N VAL A 54 23.85 -15.54 7.79
CA VAL A 54 23.25 -14.37 7.14
C VAL A 54 23.57 -13.13 7.97
N SER A 55 24.10 -12.10 7.32
CA SER A 55 24.33 -10.80 7.95
C SER A 55 24.16 -9.68 6.93
N ASP A 56 23.51 -8.60 7.36
CA ASP A 56 23.34 -7.36 6.58
C ASP A 56 24.62 -6.50 6.58
N ILE A 57 25.66 -6.91 7.32
CA ILE A 57 26.92 -6.17 7.45
C ILE A 57 28.02 -6.91 6.67
N ASP A 58 28.51 -6.29 5.60
CA ASP A 58 29.46 -6.89 4.66
C ASP A 58 30.71 -7.47 5.34
N TYR A 59 31.33 -6.72 6.24
CA TYR A 59 32.53 -7.18 6.94
C TYR A 59 32.26 -8.29 7.96
N ALA A 60 31.05 -8.38 8.51
CA ALA A 60 30.66 -9.48 9.39
C ALA A 60 30.46 -10.77 8.58
N SER A 61 29.80 -10.65 7.42
CA SER A 61 29.69 -11.74 6.43
C SER A 61 31.06 -12.20 5.94
N ALA A 62 31.96 -11.27 5.64
CA ALA A 62 33.33 -11.57 5.25
C ALA A 62 34.07 -12.32 6.37
N TYR A 63 33.96 -11.85 7.63
CA TYR A 63 34.59 -12.51 8.77
C TYR A 63 34.08 -13.94 8.97
N ALA A 64 32.77 -14.16 8.84
CA ALA A 64 32.17 -15.49 8.88
C ALA A 64 32.71 -16.42 7.78
N ARG A 65 32.78 -15.92 6.54
CA ARG A 65 33.37 -16.66 5.41
C ARG A 65 34.84 -16.98 5.64
N TRP A 66 35.61 -16.07 6.22
CA TRP A 66 37.01 -16.31 6.55
C TRP A 66 37.18 -17.42 7.60
N LEU A 67 36.35 -17.42 8.65
CA LEU A 67 36.43 -18.44 9.71
C LEU A 67 35.94 -19.83 9.27
N LEU A 68 34.81 -19.85 8.55
CA LEU A 68 33.97 -21.03 8.37
C LEU A 68 33.80 -21.45 6.90
N GLY A 69 34.30 -20.66 5.95
CA GLY A 69 34.14 -20.91 4.52
C GLY A 69 34.88 -22.15 4.02
N ASN A 70 35.77 -22.73 4.83
CA ASN A 70 36.44 -24.00 4.53
C ASN A 70 36.08 -25.12 5.53
N VAL A 71 35.06 -24.92 6.37
CA VAL A 71 34.56 -25.94 7.29
C VAL A 71 33.34 -26.60 6.64
N ILE A 72 33.50 -27.84 6.15
CA ILE A 72 32.44 -28.54 5.42
C ILE A 72 31.42 -29.14 6.39
N LYS A 73 30.13 -28.99 6.09
CA LYS A 73 29.04 -29.61 6.87
C LYS A 73 28.94 -31.09 6.48
N CYS A 74 28.99 -31.96 7.48
CA CYS A 74 28.86 -33.41 7.35
C CYS A 74 27.61 -33.92 8.07
N GLY A 75 26.94 -34.90 7.48
CA GLY A 75 25.76 -35.52 8.08
C GLY A 75 26.12 -36.52 9.19
N THR A 76 27.28 -37.15 9.09
CA THR A 76 27.74 -38.15 10.07
C THR A 76 29.25 -38.04 10.34
N GLU A 77 29.72 -38.62 11.44
CA GLU A 77 31.13 -38.61 11.82
C GLU A 77 32.03 -39.38 10.84
N GLN A 78 31.48 -40.35 10.10
CA GLN A 78 32.22 -41.12 9.09
C GLN A 78 32.63 -40.28 7.87
N GLU A 79 31.95 -39.16 7.62
CA GLU A 79 32.26 -38.26 6.51
C GLU A 79 33.43 -37.31 6.84
N LEU A 80 33.64 -37.01 8.13
CA LEU A 80 34.62 -36.04 8.60
C LEU A 80 36.04 -36.23 8.01
N PRO A 81 36.62 -37.44 7.95
CA PRO A 81 37.98 -37.63 7.46
C PRO A 81 38.16 -37.37 5.96
N ARG A 82 37.06 -37.24 5.20
CA ARG A 82 37.09 -36.93 3.75
C ARG A 82 37.43 -35.47 3.47
N HIS A 83 37.41 -34.62 4.50
CA HIS A 83 37.60 -33.18 4.37
C HIS A 83 38.75 -32.69 5.26
N ARG A 84 39.42 -31.61 4.84
CA ARG A 84 40.51 -31.00 5.63
C ARG A 84 40.01 -30.42 6.95
N ARG A 85 38.84 -29.77 6.90
CA ARG A 85 38.11 -29.22 8.05
C ARG A 85 36.63 -29.49 7.83
N ALA A 86 35.97 -30.13 8.79
CA ALA A 86 34.55 -30.45 8.71
C ALA A 86 33.89 -30.51 10.08
N ILE A 87 32.57 -30.41 10.11
CA ILE A 87 31.78 -30.39 11.34
C ILE A 87 30.45 -31.14 11.15
N THR A 88 30.01 -31.86 12.18
CA THR A 88 28.68 -32.48 12.26
C THR A 88 27.66 -31.56 12.93
N ASP A 89 26.37 -31.89 12.81
CA ASP A 89 25.26 -31.27 13.55
C ASP A 89 25.39 -31.41 15.08
N SER A 90 26.03 -32.49 15.53
CA SER A 90 26.39 -32.76 16.93
C SER A 90 27.58 -31.95 17.43
N CYS A 91 28.11 -31.01 16.64
CA CYS A 91 29.29 -30.19 16.95
C CYS A 91 30.60 -30.98 17.13
N MET A 92 30.74 -32.13 16.44
CA MET A 92 32.02 -32.80 16.33
C MET A 92 32.84 -32.14 15.22
N LEU A 93 33.96 -31.52 15.59
CA LEU A 93 34.85 -30.80 14.68
C LEU A 93 36.02 -31.70 14.30
N TYR A 94 36.23 -31.88 12.98
CA TYR A 94 37.42 -32.49 12.42
C TYR A 94 38.33 -31.41 11.84
N GLN A 95 39.56 -31.33 12.34
CA GLN A 95 40.61 -30.47 11.79
C GLN A 95 41.98 -30.99 12.24
N ASN A 96 43.03 -30.73 11.46
CA ASN A 96 44.39 -31.17 11.76
C ASN A 96 44.46 -32.67 12.09
N HIS A 97 43.79 -33.50 11.27
CA HIS A 97 43.68 -34.95 11.43
C HIS A 97 43.12 -35.44 12.77
N THR A 98 42.36 -34.60 13.48
CA THR A 98 41.77 -34.94 14.79
C THR A 98 40.27 -34.63 14.79
N ALA A 99 39.44 -35.59 15.21
CA ALA A 99 38.04 -35.35 15.56
C ALA A 99 37.93 -35.00 17.05
N ARG A 100 37.24 -33.92 17.38
CA ARG A 100 36.99 -33.52 18.77
C ARG A 100 35.55 -33.05 18.92
N GLN A 101 34.91 -33.49 20.00
CA GLN A 101 33.65 -32.91 20.43
C GLN A 101 33.93 -31.49 20.93
N GLN A 102 33.23 -30.50 20.38
CA GLN A 102 33.33 -29.15 20.92
C GLN A 102 32.45 -29.03 22.16
N GLU A 103 33.07 -28.84 23.31
CA GLU A 103 32.35 -28.49 24.54
C GLU A 103 31.88 -27.03 24.43
N LEU A 104 30.57 -26.83 24.49
CA LEU A 104 30.00 -25.51 24.67
C LEU A 104 30.31 -25.07 26.11
N LEU A 105 30.84 -23.86 26.29
CA LEU A 105 30.99 -23.32 27.64
C LEU A 105 29.61 -23.19 28.27
N ALA A 106 29.51 -23.29 29.59
CA ALA A 106 28.23 -23.18 30.29
C ALA A 106 27.51 -21.84 30.01
N LEU A 107 28.26 -20.79 29.71
CA LEU A 107 27.72 -19.50 29.27
C LEU A 107 27.14 -19.60 27.85
N ASP A 108 27.84 -20.24 26.92
CA ASP A 108 27.38 -20.43 25.53
C ASP A 108 26.07 -21.21 25.49
N LEU A 109 25.91 -22.24 26.34
CA LEU A 109 24.67 -23.02 26.46
C LEU A 109 23.48 -22.17 26.91
N ARG A 110 23.67 -21.26 27.88
CA ARG A 110 22.61 -20.35 28.34
C ARG A 110 22.22 -19.35 27.26
N GLU A 111 23.20 -18.74 26.62
CA GLU A 111 22.96 -17.80 25.52
C GLU A 111 22.26 -18.50 24.34
N LEU A 112 22.70 -19.70 23.98
CA LEU A 112 22.07 -20.51 22.93
C LEU A 112 20.61 -20.82 23.25
N ASN A 113 20.31 -21.24 24.48
CA ASN A 113 18.94 -21.54 24.88
C ASN A 113 18.07 -20.28 24.88
N LEU A 114 18.59 -19.15 25.39
CA LEU A 114 17.90 -17.86 25.32
C LEU A 114 17.59 -17.46 23.87
N LEU A 115 18.54 -17.63 22.95
CA LEU A 115 18.34 -17.32 21.54
C LEU A 115 17.32 -18.27 20.88
N LYS A 116 17.32 -19.55 21.25
CA LYS A 116 16.32 -20.53 20.79
C LYS A 116 14.92 -20.13 21.24
N ASP A 117 14.75 -19.77 22.51
CA ASP A 117 13.47 -19.33 23.07
C ASP A 117 12.99 -18.03 22.43
N GLN A 118 13.89 -17.08 22.19
CA GLN A 118 13.57 -15.85 21.47
C GLN A 118 13.15 -16.12 20.02
N LYS A 119 13.80 -17.06 19.34
CA LYS A 119 13.44 -17.44 17.96
C LYS A 119 12.06 -18.08 17.91
N THR A 120 11.77 -19.04 18.78
CA THR A 120 10.47 -19.72 18.83
C THR A 120 9.35 -18.73 19.16
N ALA A 121 9.57 -17.83 20.12
CA ALA A 121 8.62 -16.76 20.45
C ALA A 121 8.38 -15.82 19.25
N ARG A 122 9.43 -15.41 18.53
CA ARG A 122 9.30 -14.58 17.31
C ARG A 122 8.56 -15.31 16.19
N GLU A 123 8.81 -16.59 15.98
CA GLU A 123 8.09 -17.39 14.98
C GLU A 123 6.60 -17.53 15.31
N GLN A 124 6.26 -17.71 16.59
CA GLN A 124 4.87 -17.73 17.04
C GLN A 124 4.19 -16.37 16.86
N ALA A 125 4.87 -15.28 17.23
CA ALA A 125 4.37 -13.91 17.04
C ALA A 125 4.14 -13.60 15.55
N LYS A 126 5.07 -13.99 14.67
CA LYS A 126 4.91 -13.84 13.21
C LYS A 126 3.68 -14.60 12.71
N LYS A 127 3.51 -15.87 13.10
CA LYS A 127 2.33 -16.67 12.73
C LYS A 127 1.03 -16.02 13.20
N ALA A 128 1.01 -15.46 14.41
CA ALA A 128 -0.16 -14.74 14.92
C ALA A 128 -0.48 -13.49 14.09
N LEU A 129 0.54 -12.72 13.70
CA LEU A 129 0.38 -11.55 12.85
C LEU A 129 -0.09 -11.91 11.42
N ASP A 130 0.41 -13.02 10.85
CA ASP A 130 -0.05 -13.50 9.55
C ASP A 130 -1.54 -13.87 9.57
N LEU A 131 -2.03 -14.42 10.69
CA LEU A 131 -3.45 -14.73 10.86
C LEU A 131 -4.30 -13.46 10.96
N THR A 132 -3.85 -12.44 11.70
CA THR A 132 -4.57 -11.16 11.81
C THR A 132 -4.60 -10.41 10.49
N LEU A 133 -3.49 -10.39 9.75
CA LEU A 133 -3.44 -9.82 8.39
C LEU A 133 -4.47 -10.48 7.47
N ARG A 134 -4.52 -11.82 7.41
CA ARG A 134 -5.52 -12.55 6.61
C ARG A 134 -6.96 -12.25 7.02
N ARG A 135 -7.20 -11.92 8.29
CA ARG A 135 -8.52 -11.52 8.78
C ARG A 135 -8.87 -10.12 8.28
N LEU A 136 -7.96 -9.16 8.44
CA LEU A 136 -8.16 -7.78 7.99
C LEU A 136 -8.33 -7.68 6.47
N GLU A 137 -7.58 -8.47 5.70
CA GLU A 137 -7.76 -8.54 4.24
C GLU A 137 -9.16 -9.02 3.84
N ARG A 138 -9.72 -9.99 4.58
CA ARG A 138 -11.11 -10.47 4.37
C ARG A 138 -12.14 -9.40 4.73
N GLU A 139 -11.95 -8.72 5.86
CA GLU A 139 -12.83 -7.62 6.29
C GLU A 139 -12.80 -6.46 5.28
N GLN A 140 -11.60 -6.09 4.81
CA GLN A 140 -11.43 -5.07 3.77
C GLN A 140 -12.12 -5.48 2.46
N GLY A 141 -11.99 -6.75 2.05
CA GLY A 141 -12.68 -7.28 0.87
C GLY A 141 -14.21 -7.32 1.00
N ALA A 142 -14.73 -7.58 2.19
CA ALA A 142 -16.17 -7.49 2.46
C ALA A 142 -16.68 -6.05 2.35
N LEU A 143 -16.02 -5.11 3.06
CA LEU A 143 -16.38 -3.69 3.03
C LEU A 143 -16.30 -3.09 1.62
N ARG A 144 -15.31 -3.51 0.81
CA ARG A 144 -15.22 -3.08 -0.60
C ARG A 144 -16.43 -3.53 -1.42
N ARG A 145 -16.89 -4.77 -1.25
CA ARG A 145 -18.09 -5.27 -1.94
C ARG A 145 -19.35 -4.54 -1.49
N ASP A 146 -19.47 -4.27 -0.19
CA ASP A 146 -20.60 -3.50 0.35
C ASP A 146 -20.63 -2.07 -0.23
N LEU A 147 -19.46 -1.43 -0.35
CA LEU A 147 -19.33 -0.12 -1.00
C LEU A 147 -19.74 -0.17 -2.47
N GLU A 148 -19.30 -1.18 -3.22
CA GLU A 148 -19.71 -1.37 -4.63
C GLU A 148 -21.23 -1.57 -4.76
N GLU A 149 -21.84 -2.35 -3.86
CA GLU A 149 -23.30 -2.55 -3.84
C GLU A 149 -24.05 -1.24 -3.54
N MET A 150 -23.58 -0.46 -2.57
CA MET A 150 -24.20 0.81 -2.20
C MET A 150 -24.07 1.85 -3.31
N LEU A 151 -22.93 1.90 -4.01
CA LEU A 151 -22.75 2.75 -5.19
C LEU A 151 -23.74 2.36 -6.30
N GLY A 152 -23.88 1.07 -6.60
CA GLY A 152 -24.86 0.60 -7.59
C GLY A 152 -26.31 0.97 -7.22
N LYS A 153 -26.68 0.92 -5.94
CA LYS A 153 -28.00 1.40 -5.48
C LYS A 153 -28.18 2.90 -5.72
N ILE A 154 -27.16 3.71 -5.45
CA ILE A 154 -27.21 5.15 -5.69
C ILE A 154 -27.45 5.42 -7.18
N ASP A 155 -26.74 4.73 -8.08
CA ASP A 155 -26.91 4.89 -9.53
C ASP A 155 -28.34 4.57 -9.96
N THR A 156 -28.92 3.46 -9.50
CA THR A 156 -30.32 3.12 -9.84
C THR A 156 -31.33 4.12 -9.30
N LEU A 157 -31.08 4.72 -8.14
CA LEU A 157 -31.95 5.74 -7.55
C LEU A 157 -31.82 7.07 -8.31
N GLN A 158 -30.62 7.43 -8.76
CA GLN A 158 -30.39 8.58 -9.63
C GLN A 158 -31.12 8.42 -10.97
N GLU A 159 -31.07 7.23 -11.56
CA GLU A 159 -31.79 6.91 -12.79
C GLU A 159 -33.32 7.06 -12.60
N LYS A 160 -33.86 6.49 -11.51
CA LYS A 160 -35.29 6.66 -11.17
C LYS A 160 -35.65 8.13 -10.92
N ALA A 161 -34.80 8.88 -10.23
CA ALA A 161 -35.02 10.31 -9.99
C ALA A 161 -35.02 11.11 -11.29
N ALA A 162 -34.17 10.76 -12.26
CA ALA A 162 -34.13 11.39 -13.58
C ALA A 162 -35.43 11.12 -14.36
N VAL A 163 -35.90 9.87 -14.39
CA VAL A 163 -37.18 9.51 -15.05
C VAL A 163 -38.35 10.28 -14.43
N LEU A 164 -38.45 10.29 -13.10
CA LEU A 164 -39.50 11.04 -12.38
C LEU A 164 -39.40 12.55 -12.62
N ALA A 165 -38.19 13.10 -12.77
CA ALA A 165 -37.99 14.50 -13.09
C ALA A 165 -38.49 14.83 -14.50
N GLU A 166 -38.23 13.96 -15.49
CA GLU A 166 -38.76 14.10 -16.85
C GLU A 166 -40.30 13.98 -16.87
N GLU A 167 -40.87 13.03 -16.14
CA GLU A 167 -42.33 12.90 -15.99
C GLU A 167 -42.94 14.17 -15.38
N CYS A 168 -42.33 14.71 -14.31
CA CYS A 168 -42.76 15.97 -13.70
C CYS A 168 -42.69 17.15 -14.69
N GLN A 169 -41.62 17.24 -15.50
CA GLN A 169 -41.47 18.27 -16.53
C GLN A 169 -42.52 18.13 -17.65
N HIS A 170 -42.84 16.90 -18.03
CA HIS A 170 -43.90 16.63 -19.00
C HIS A 170 -45.26 17.07 -18.46
N TYR A 171 -45.57 16.72 -17.21
CA TYR A 171 -46.82 17.12 -16.55
C TYR A 171 -46.94 18.64 -16.40
N THR A 172 -45.88 19.35 -15.98
CA THR A 172 -45.91 20.81 -15.86
C THR A 172 -46.08 21.49 -17.23
N GLY A 173 -45.36 21.03 -18.26
CA GLY A 173 -45.53 21.52 -19.63
C GLY A 173 -46.94 21.29 -20.19
N ALA A 174 -47.51 20.10 -19.97
CA ALA A 174 -48.88 19.79 -20.38
C ALA A 174 -49.92 20.63 -19.62
N LEU A 175 -49.68 20.92 -18.34
CA LEU A 175 -50.53 21.82 -17.55
C LEU A 175 -50.48 23.24 -18.11
N GLU A 176 -49.29 23.76 -18.44
CA GLU A 176 -49.12 25.09 -19.04
C GLU A 176 -49.89 25.24 -20.36
N VAL A 177 -49.85 24.22 -21.23
CA VAL A 177 -50.59 24.23 -22.51
C VAL A 177 -52.10 24.22 -22.29
N LYS A 178 -52.62 23.32 -21.45
CA LYS A 178 -54.05 23.26 -21.11
C LYS A 178 -54.54 24.56 -20.47
N LEU A 179 -53.73 25.19 -19.61
CA LEU A 179 -54.07 26.46 -18.97
C LEU A 179 -54.12 27.59 -20.01
N ARG A 180 -53.17 27.62 -20.96
CA ARG A 180 -53.17 28.59 -22.08
C ARG A 180 -54.41 28.43 -22.96
N GLU A 181 -54.80 27.21 -23.30
CA GLU A 181 -56.01 26.91 -24.09
C GLU A 181 -57.28 27.37 -23.37
N GLN A 182 -57.41 27.07 -22.08
CA GLN A 182 -58.54 27.53 -21.26
C GLN A 182 -58.61 29.05 -21.16
N CYS A 183 -57.47 29.73 -20.98
CA CYS A 183 -57.41 31.18 -20.97
C CYS A 183 -57.81 31.79 -22.33
N ALA A 184 -57.38 31.19 -23.45
CA ALA A 184 -57.74 31.63 -24.80
C ALA A 184 -59.25 31.47 -25.07
N HIS A 185 -59.82 30.30 -24.74
CA HIS A 185 -61.25 30.05 -24.87
C HIS A 185 -62.10 30.98 -24.00
N LYS A 186 -61.66 31.26 -22.78
CA LYS A 186 -62.33 32.22 -21.89
C LYS A 186 -62.27 33.63 -22.47
N TRP A 187 -61.11 34.05 -23.00
CA TRP A 187 -60.94 35.35 -23.63
C TRP A 187 -61.81 35.53 -24.87
N GLU A 188 -61.88 34.52 -25.77
CA GLU A 188 -62.75 34.54 -26.95
C GLU A 188 -64.24 34.66 -26.58
N ARG A 189 -64.68 33.91 -25.56
CA ARG A 189 -66.05 34.01 -25.05
C ARG A 189 -66.41 35.38 -24.49
N GLU A 190 -65.48 36.03 -23.79
CA GLU A 190 -65.71 37.37 -23.22
C GLU A 190 -65.65 38.47 -24.29
N SER A 191 -64.74 38.34 -25.27
CA SER A 191 -64.60 39.31 -26.36
C SER A 191 -65.75 39.24 -27.37
N ALA A 192 -66.38 38.07 -27.57
CA ALA A 192 -67.61 37.92 -28.36
C ALA A 192 -68.86 38.52 -27.69
N LYS A 193 -68.86 38.68 -26.36
CA LYS A 193 -69.95 39.31 -25.60
C LYS A 193 -69.83 40.84 -25.51
N SER A 194 -68.73 41.44 -25.98
CA SER A 194 -68.54 42.90 -26.00
C SER A 194 -68.91 43.52 -27.36
N SER A 195 -69.85 44.47 -27.35
CA SER A 195 -70.33 45.22 -28.53
C SER A 195 -69.25 46.09 -29.22
N PRO A 196 -69.43 46.50 -30.50
CA PRO A 196 -68.37 47.04 -31.38
C PRO A 196 -67.78 48.43 -31.02
N GLY A 197 -68.06 48.98 -29.83
CA GLY A 197 -67.75 50.37 -29.46
C GLY A 197 -66.54 50.60 -28.54
N ARG A 198 -65.81 49.56 -28.09
CA ARG A 198 -64.61 49.72 -27.24
C ARG A 198 -63.40 48.96 -27.79
N ARG A 199 -63.01 49.22 -29.04
CA ARG A 199 -61.69 48.81 -29.55
C ARG A 199 -60.62 49.79 -29.07
N GLY A 200 -60.23 49.65 -27.81
CA GLY A 200 -59.30 50.60 -27.22
C GLY A 200 -58.82 50.20 -25.84
N ASN A 201 -58.41 48.95 -25.64
CA ASN A 201 -57.44 48.70 -24.59
C ASN A 201 -56.48 47.59 -25.02
N ARG A 202 -55.20 47.97 -25.14
CA ARG A 202 -54.11 47.00 -25.22
C ARG A 202 -54.19 46.10 -23.97
N PRO A 203 -53.87 44.80 -24.09
CA PRO A 203 -53.76 43.94 -22.91
C PRO A 203 -52.79 44.60 -21.92
N SER A 204 -53.12 44.56 -20.63
CA SER A 204 -52.21 45.01 -19.58
C SER A 204 -50.86 44.32 -19.74
N ARG A 205 -49.77 45.03 -19.39
CA ARG A 205 -48.38 44.58 -19.59
C ARG A 205 -48.12 43.15 -19.06
N ALA A 206 -48.87 42.75 -18.02
CA ALA A 206 -48.85 41.42 -17.41
C ALA A 206 -49.39 40.27 -18.29
N PHE A 207 -50.31 40.55 -19.21
CA PHE A 207 -50.88 39.52 -20.09
C PHE A 207 -50.02 39.27 -21.34
N ARG A 208 -49.20 40.25 -21.74
CA ARG A 208 -48.27 40.13 -22.88
C ARG A 208 -47.07 39.22 -22.58
N SER A 209 -46.60 39.16 -21.34
CA SER A 209 -45.45 38.33 -20.96
C SER A 209 -45.76 36.83 -20.95
N ILE A 210 -47.04 36.46 -20.89
CA ILE A 210 -47.51 35.07 -20.80
C ILE A 210 -47.64 34.43 -22.20
N LEU A 211 -47.80 35.25 -23.25
CA LEU A 211 -48.18 34.77 -24.58
C LEU A 211 -47.08 34.81 -25.66
N SER A 212 -45.85 35.35 -25.45
CA SER A 212 -44.76 35.10 -26.42
C SER A 212 -43.35 35.64 -26.20
N PRO A 213 -42.36 34.99 -26.86
CA PRO A 213 -41.33 35.67 -27.65
C PRO A 213 -41.67 35.79 -29.17
N GLY A 214 -42.72 35.15 -29.68
CA GLY A 214 -43.01 35.05 -31.13
C GLY A 214 -44.15 35.90 -31.72
N TRP A 215 -44.91 36.67 -30.94
CA TRP A 215 -46.12 37.37 -31.45
C TRP A 215 -45.86 38.59 -32.35
N GLU A 216 -44.63 39.07 -32.49
CA GLU A 216 -44.35 40.25 -33.31
C GLU A 216 -44.39 39.98 -34.83
N ASN A 217 -44.31 38.73 -35.28
CA ASN A 217 -44.27 38.40 -36.71
C ASN A 217 -45.65 38.21 -37.38
N ILE A 218 -46.73 38.03 -36.63
CA ILE A 218 -48.07 37.78 -37.22
C ILE A 218 -48.82 39.08 -37.53
N SER A 219 -48.41 40.21 -36.93
CA SER A 219 -49.09 41.50 -37.12
C SER A 219 -48.55 42.36 -38.27
N ARG A 220 -47.47 41.94 -38.96
CA ARG A 220 -46.94 42.64 -40.16
C ARG A 220 -47.50 42.12 -41.49
N GLY A 221 -48.11 40.93 -41.54
CA GLY A 221 -48.67 40.34 -42.77
C GLY A 221 -50.00 40.94 -43.27
N ALA A 222 -50.75 41.62 -42.40
CA ALA A 222 -52.11 42.08 -42.71
C ALA A 222 -52.22 43.57 -43.14
N ARG A 223 -51.10 44.28 -43.36
CA ARG A 223 -51.08 45.71 -43.76
C ARG A 223 -50.53 45.99 -45.16
N ARG A 224 -50.43 44.99 -46.05
CA ARG A 224 -49.96 45.17 -47.44
C ARG A 224 -50.95 44.79 -48.55
N ARG A 225 -52.25 44.63 -48.26
CA ARG A 225 -53.30 44.46 -49.30
C ARG A 225 -54.48 45.41 -49.07
N SER A 226 -54.24 46.71 -49.21
CA SER A 226 -55.33 47.69 -49.41
C SER A 226 -54.86 49.04 -49.99
N ARG A 227 -53.79 49.07 -50.80
CA ARG A 227 -53.52 50.17 -51.75
C ARG A 227 -52.73 49.65 -52.95
N SER A 228 -53.45 49.42 -54.05
CA SER A 228 -53.10 49.30 -55.47
C SER A 228 -53.90 48.15 -56.08
#